data_AF-A0A644YY60-F1
#
_entry.id   AF-A0A644YY60-F1
#
_cell.length_a   1.000
_cell.length_b   1.000
_cell.length_c   1.000
_cell.angle_alpha   90.00
_cell.angle_beta   90.00
_cell.angle_gamma   90.00
#
_symmetry.space_group_name_H-M   'P 1'
#
loop_
_entity.id
_entity.type
_entity.pdbx_description
1 polymer ?
#
loop_
_entity_poly.entity_id
_entity_poly.type
_entity_poly.pdbx_seq_one_letter_code
_entity_poly.pdbx_strand_id
1 'polypeptide(L)'
;MSDNTTKSCCSCGSSCCEPQQEKKRVVIDFLYLDLTVCERCQDTESNLDSAIKELSVVLQAAGYEVEVNRINITSPELAVQYEFLSSPTIRVNGKDIAMEVRETLCQECGDLCGSETECRSWIYEGVEYSEPPKAMIIEAVLKEVFGSTGKPAAKKPYVMPKNLVTFFAGLAEKHGK
;
A
#
# COMPACT_ATOMS: atom_id res chain seq x y z
N MET A 1 -59.64 22.42 -38.84
CA MET A 1 -58.69 21.44 -39.43
C MET A 1 -57.49 21.36 -38.52
N SER A 2 -57.36 20.28 -37.78
CA SER A 2 -56.07 19.77 -37.29
C SER A 2 -56.35 18.33 -36.88
N ASP A 3 -55.85 17.44 -37.73
CA ASP A 3 -55.91 15.99 -37.62
C ASP A 3 -55.24 15.53 -36.33
N ASN A 4 -55.89 14.59 -35.62
CA ASN A 4 -55.25 13.83 -34.57
C ASN A 4 -55.33 12.35 -34.95
N THR A 5 -54.32 11.91 -35.70
CA THR A 5 -54.19 10.52 -36.16
C THR A 5 -53.47 9.71 -35.10
N THR A 6 -54.18 8.68 -34.64
CA THR A 6 -53.76 7.60 -33.75
C THR A 6 -52.61 6.74 -34.26
N LYS A 7 -51.96 6.05 -33.29
CA LYS A 7 -51.13 4.83 -33.33
C LYS A 7 -49.63 5.03 -33.52
N SER A 8 -48.85 4.58 -32.53
CA SER A 8 -48.42 3.18 -32.51
C SER A 8 -47.66 2.86 -31.22
N CYS A 9 -47.95 1.68 -30.67
CA CYS A 9 -47.17 1.02 -29.62
C CYS A 9 -45.69 0.94 -30.01
N CYS A 10 -44.80 1.21 -29.05
CA CYS A 10 -43.46 0.63 -29.05
C CYS A 10 -43.35 -0.32 -27.85
N SER A 11 -43.30 -1.60 -28.22
CA SER A 11 -43.13 -2.77 -27.40
C SER A 11 -41.78 -2.77 -26.68
N CYS A 12 -41.74 -3.51 -25.57
CA CYS A 12 -40.61 -3.72 -24.68
C CYS A 12 -39.25 -3.83 -25.38
N GLY A 13 -38.36 -2.91 -25.02
CA GLY A 13 -36.93 -3.00 -25.23
C GLY A 13 -36.26 -2.30 -24.06
N SER A 14 -36.47 -2.81 -22.84
CA SER A 14 -35.74 -2.38 -21.65
C SER A 14 -34.29 -2.85 -21.78
N SER A 15 -33.55 -2.24 -22.69
CA SER A 15 -32.12 -2.04 -22.49
C SER A 15 -32.03 -1.06 -21.32
N CYS A 16 -32.07 -1.62 -20.11
CA CYS A 16 -31.61 -0.91 -18.93
C CYS A 16 -30.18 -0.52 -19.24
N CYS A 17 -29.96 0.73 -19.64
CA CYS A 17 -28.63 1.29 -19.75
C CYS A 17 -28.09 1.29 -18.33
N GLU A 18 -27.39 0.23 -17.95
CA GLU A 18 -26.52 0.25 -16.78
C GLU A 18 -25.58 1.43 -16.99
N PRO A 19 -25.61 2.45 -16.14
CA PRO A 19 -24.58 3.47 -16.17
C PRO A 19 -23.24 2.74 -16.06
N GLN A 20 -22.33 2.95 -17.01
CA GLN A 20 -20.94 2.51 -16.86
C GLN A 20 -20.38 3.29 -15.66
N GLN A 21 -20.51 2.71 -14.47
CA GLN A 21 -19.89 3.22 -13.27
C GLN A 21 -18.38 3.09 -13.47
N GLU A 22 -17.68 4.21 -13.55
CA GLU A 22 -16.22 4.22 -13.43
C GLU A 22 -15.88 3.52 -12.12
N LYS A 23 -15.18 2.38 -12.22
CA LYS A 23 -14.81 1.60 -11.05
C LYS A 23 -13.87 2.43 -10.18
N LYS A 24 -14.14 2.45 -8.88
CA LYS A 24 -13.31 3.15 -7.91
C LYS A 24 -11.99 2.38 -7.77
N ARG A 25 -10.86 3.06 -7.62
CA ARG A 25 -9.56 2.39 -7.43
C ARG A 25 -9.13 2.42 -5.97
N VAL A 26 -8.59 1.29 -5.51
CA VAL A 26 -7.85 1.16 -4.26
C VAL A 26 -6.38 0.98 -4.65
N VAL A 27 -5.58 2.01 -4.40
CA VAL A 27 -4.14 1.98 -4.71
C VAL A 27 -3.39 1.52 -3.47
N ILE A 28 -2.58 0.48 -3.61
CA ILE A 28 -1.78 -0.07 -2.52
C ILE A 28 -0.31 0.00 -2.91
N ASP A 29 0.45 0.80 -2.18
CA ASP A 29 1.88 0.94 -2.38
C ASP A 29 2.62 0.07 -1.36
N PHE A 30 3.49 -0.81 -1.85
CA PHE A 30 4.43 -1.59 -1.07
C PHE A 30 5.84 -1.09 -1.34
N LEU A 31 6.42 -0.42 -0.34
CA LEU A 31 7.75 0.17 -0.39
C LEU A 31 8.72 -0.69 0.42
N TYR A 32 9.86 -1.03 -0.16
CA TYR A 32 10.83 -1.94 0.46
C TYR A 32 12.27 -1.60 0.06
N LEU A 33 13.24 -2.06 0.84
CA LEU A 33 14.67 -1.95 0.53
C LEU A 33 15.20 -3.13 -0.29
N ASP A 34 14.74 -4.34 0.00
CA ASP A 34 15.21 -5.54 -0.69
C ASP A 34 14.20 -6.68 -0.60
N LEU A 35 14.01 -7.43 -1.69
CA LEU A 35 13.22 -8.67 -1.72
C LEU A 35 14.07 -9.89 -2.08
N THR A 36 15.39 -9.76 -2.12
CA THR A 36 16.29 -10.84 -2.52
C THR A 36 16.76 -11.67 -1.31
N VAL A 37 17.03 -11.02 -0.18
CA VAL A 37 17.55 -11.66 1.04
C VAL A 37 16.85 -11.19 2.32
N CYS A 38 16.16 -10.04 2.32
CA CYS A 38 15.50 -9.54 3.53
C CYS A 38 14.18 -10.28 3.80
N GLU A 39 14.20 -11.25 4.73
CA GLU A 39 13.02 -12.05 5.11
C GLU A 39 11.83 -11.17 5.51
N ARG A 40 12.05 -10.10 6.30
CA ARG A 40 10.97 -9.18 6.71
C ARG A 40 10.24 -8.55 5.53
N CYS A 41 10.97 -8.19 4.48
CA CYS A 41 10.38 -7.60 3.27
C CYS A 41 9.66 -8.68 2.45
N GLN A 42 10.25 -9.87 2.32
CA GLN A 42 9.65 -11.01 1.61
C GLN A 42 8.37 -11.51 2.28
N ASP A 43 8.37 -11.64 3.60
CA ASP A 43 7.20 -12.08 4.37
C ASP A 43 6.10 -11.01 4.36
N THR A 44 6.47 -9.73 4.36
CA THR A 44 5.51 -8.63 4.15
C THR A 44 4.88 -8.69 2.77
N GLU A 45 5.66 -8.96 1.72
CA GLU A 45 5.13 -9.16 0.35
C GLU A 45 4.15 -10.35 0.30
N SER A 46 4.53 -11.48 0.88
CA SER A 46 3.71 -12.69 0.94
C SER A 46 2.38 -12.47 1.69
N ASN A 47 2.44 -11.78 2.83
CA ASN A 47 1.25 -11.42 3.61
C ASN A 47 0.36 -10.43 2.86
N LEU A 48 0.95 -9.46 2.17
CA LEU A 48 0.22 -8.53 1.32
C LEU A 48 -0.48 -9.27 0.18
N ASP A 49 0.23 -10.09 -0.59
CA ASP A 49 -0.36 -10.84 -1.72
C ASP A 49 -1.51 -11.75 -1.26
N SER A 50 -1.34 -12.39 -0.11
CA SER A 50 -2.38 -13.20 0.51
C SER A 50 -3.61 -12.35 0.90
N ALA A 51 -3.40 -11.17 1.49
CA ALA A 51 -4.49 -10.24 1.82
C ALA A 51 -5.24 -9.75 0.58
N ILE A 52 -4.51 -9.35 -0.48
CA ILE A 52 -5.12 -8.88 -1.74
C ILE A 52 -5.94 -9.97 -2.40
N LYS A 53 -5.45 -11.21 -2.40
CA LYS A 53 -6.19 -12.36 -2.93
C LYS A 53 -7.53 -12.52 -2.24
N GLU A 54 -7.57 -12.46 -0.91
CA GLU A 54 -8.80 -12.60 -0.12
C GLU A 54 -9.75 -11.41 -0.31
N LEU A 55 -9.21 -10.19 -0.37
CA LEU A 55 -10.00 -8.97 -0.54
C LEU A 55 -10.53 -8.78 -1.96
N SER A 56 -9.87 -9.33 -2.97
CA SER A 56 -10.19 -9.10 -4.39
C SER A 56 -11.66 -9.34 -4.71
N VAL A 57 -12.24 -10.45 -4.21
CA VAL A 57 -13.65 -10.81 -4.45
C VAL A 57 -14.59 -9.76 -3.83
N VAL A 58 -14.31 -9.34 -2.60
CA VAL A 58 -15.16 -8.38 -1.87
C VAL A 58 -15.08 -7.00 -2.50
N LEU A 59 -13.87 -6.54 -2.83
CA LEU A 59 -13.64 -5.23 -3.43
C LEU A 59 -14.22 -5.14 -4.84
N GLN A 60 -14.04 -6.18 -5.67
CA GLN A 60 -14.64 -6.24 -7.01
C GLN A 60 -16.16 -6.24 -6.95
N ALA A 61 -16.77 -7.03 -6.04
CA ALA A 61 -18.21 -7.04 -5.85
C ALA A 61 -18.75 -5.68 -5.40
N ALA A 62 -17.95 -4.89 -4.67
CA ALA A 62 -18.27 -3.53 -4.27
C ALA A 62 -17.97 -2.46 -5.34
N GLY A 63 -17.54 -2.87 -6.55
CA GLY A 63 -17.24 -1.96 -7.66
C GLY A 63 -15.87 -1.29 -7.58
N TYR A 64 -14.92 -1.88 -6.84
CA TYR A 64 -13.55 -1.41 -6.73
C TYR A 64 -12.57 -2.26 -7.54
N GLU A 65 -11.55 -1.60 -8.10
CA GLU A 65 -10.35 -2.25 -8.65
C GLU A 65 -9.18 -2.02 -7.71
N VAL A 66 -8.34 -3.03 -7.54
CA VAL A 66 -7.15 -2.96 -6.70
C VAL A 66 -5.92 -2.85 -7.59
N GLU A 67 -5.11 -1.84 -7.34
CA GLU A 67 -3.83 -1.59 -8.01
C GLU A 67 -2.72 -1.72 -6.97
N VAL A 68 -1.75 -2.60 -7.19
CA VAL A 68 -0.64 -2.83 -6.25
C VAL A 68 0.67 -2.37 -6.89
N ASN A 69 1.27 -1.34 -6.32
CA ASN A 69 2.57 -0.81 -6.74
C ASN A 69 3.66 -1.36 -5.83
N ARG A 70 4.65 -2.02 -6.43
CA ARG A 70 5.84 -2.50 -5.72
C ARG A 70 6.99 -1.56 -6.01
N ILE A 71 7.47 -0.85 -5.00
CA ILE A 71 8.45 0.23 -5.13
C ILE A 71 9.70 -0.15 -4.35
N ASN A 72 10.74 -0.52 -5.08
CA ASN A 72 12.06 -0.73 -4.50
C ASN A 72 12.75 0.62 -4.26
N ILE A 73 13.02 0.95 -3.02
CA ILE A 73 13.68 2.20 -2.62
C ILE A 73 15.19 1.99 -2.63
N THR A 74 15.77 2.06 -3.83
CA THR A 74 17.18 1.76 -4.08
C THR A 74 18.13 2.95 -3.87
N SER A 75 17.60 4.15 -3.63
CA SER A 75 18.42 5.35 -3.46
C SER A 75 17.84 6.37 -2.47
N PRO A 76 18.68 7.27 -1.93
CA PRO A 76 18.23 8.40 -1.11
C PRO A 76 17.18 9.28 -1.81
N GLU A 77 17.33 9.51 -3.12
CA GLU A 77 16.40 10.32 -3.91
C GLU A 77 15.01 9.68 -3.98
N LEU A 78 14.95 8.34 -4.13
CA LEU A 78 13.69 7.60 -4.08
C LEU A 78 13.08 7.66 -2.67
N ALA A 79 13.88 7.54 -1.62
CA ALA A 79 13.38 7.67 -0.25
C ALA A 79 12.74 9.06 0.00
N VAL A 80 13.35 10.13 -0.52
CA VAL A 80 12.77 11.49 -0.48
C VAL A 80 11.50 11.59 -1.33
N GLN A 81 11.52 11.10 -2.57
CA GLN A 81 10.39 11.13 -3.49
C GLN A 81 9.14 10.47 -2.89
N TYR A 82 9.33 9.36 -2.19
CA TYR A 82 8.25 8.57 -1.62
C TYR A 82 7.99 8.87 -0.14
N GLU A 83 8.66 9.86 0.46
CA GLU A 83 8.58 10.15 1.91
C GLU A 83 8.77 8.86 2.74
N PHE A 84 9.71 8.01 2.35
CA PHE A 84 9.91 6.67 2.92
C PHE A 84 10.53 6.75 4.30
N LEU A 85 9.89 6.14 5.30
CA LEU A 85 10.36 6.21 6.69
C LEU A 85 11.11 4.93 7.11
N SER A 86 10.57 3.77 6.78
CA SER A 86 11.16 2.51 7.20
C SER A 86 10.70 1.35 6.32
N SER A 87 11.56 0.36 6.15
CA SER A 87 11.26 -0.83 5.36
C SER A 87 10.78 -1.97 6.23
N PRO A 88 9.81 -2.77 5.77
CA PRO A 88 8.89 -2.50 4.67
C PRO A 88 7.83 -1.46 5.06
N THR A 89 7.13 -0.87 4.08
CA THR A 89 5.96 0.00 4.31
C THR A 89 4.84 -0.36 3.35
N ILE A 90 3.61 -0.46 3.87
CA ILE A 90 2.39 -0.62 3.07
C ILE A 90 1.52 0.64 3.26
N ARG A 91 1.06 1.20 2.15
CA ARG A 91 0.10 2.33 2.14
C ARG A 91 -1.13 1.96 1.34
N VAL A 92 -2.31 2.33 1.84
CA VAL A 92 -3.57 2.22 1.12
C VAL A 92 -4.06 3.62 0.82
N ASN A 93 -4.28 3.94 -0.45
CA ASN A 93 -4.61 5.28 -0.95
C ASN A 93 -3.67 6.36 -0.41
N GLY A 94 -2.36 6.06 -0.37
CA GLY A 94 -1.32 6.95 0.12
C GLY A 94 -1.22 7.07 1.65
N LYS A 95 -2.06 6.36 2.41
CA LYS A 95 -2.04 6.35 3.88
C LYS A 95 -1.39 5.09 4.40
N ASP A 96 -0.39 5.25 5.26
CA ASP A 96 0.28 4.14 5.93
C ASP A 96 -0.70 3.32 6.79
N ILE A 97 -0.60 1.99 6.70
CA ILE A 97 -1.45 1.07 7.48
C ILE A 97 -1.16 1.10 8.99
N ALA A 98 0.01 1.62 9.39
CA ALA A 98 0.35 1.87 10.79
C ALA A 98 0.70 3.35 11.00
N MET A 99 0.02 3.99 11.96
CA MET A 99 0.18 5.42 12.24
C MET A 99 1.54 5.79 12.83
N GLU A 100 2.13 4.89 13.63
CA GLU A 100 3.43 5.07 14.25
C GLU A 100 4.44 4.12 13.61
N VAL A 101 5.63 4.64 13.33
CA VAL A 101 6.77 3.82 12.89
C VAL A 101 7.49 3.32 14.13
N ARG A 102 7.69 2.01 14.20
CA ARG A 102 8.59 1.35 15.14
C ARG A 102 9.63 0.59 14.37
N GLU A 103 10.82 0.48 14.94
CA GLU A 103 11.98 -0.10 14.26
C GLU A 103 12.72 -1.02 15.22
N THR A 104 13.27 -2.09 14.66
CA THR A 104 14.15 -3.03 15.34
C THR A 104 15.29 -3.40 14.41
N LEU A 105 16.41 -3.85 14.97
CA LEU A 105 17.56 -4.30 14.20
C LEU A 105 17.14 -5.36 13.16
N CYS A 106 17.59 -5.18 11.92
CA CYS A 106 17.38 -6.11 10.82
C CYS A 106 18.73 -6.59 10.33
N GLN A 107 19.02 -7.86 10.61
CA GLN A 107 20.31 -8.47 10.30
C GLN A 107 20.56 -8.49 8.79
N GLU A 108 19.54 -8.82 8.01
CA GLU A 108 19.61 -8.97 6.55
C GLU A 108 19.89 -7.63 5.87
N CYS A 109 19.18 -6.57 6.25
CA CYS A 109 19.47 -5.23 5.75
C CYS A 109 20.83 -4.71 6.23
N GLY A 110 21.25 -5.09 7.44
CA GLY A 110 22.58 -4.78 7.94
C GLY A 110 23.70 -5.47 7.17
N ASP A 111 23.51 -6.75 6.83
CA ASP A 111 24.43 -7.53 6.01
C ASP A 111 24.48 -7.00 4.57
N LEU A 112 23.32 -6.57 4.04
CA LEU A 112 23.20 -5.94 2.72
C LEU A 112 24.05 -4.67 2.63
N CYS A 113 23.89 -3.72 3.55
CA CYS A 113 24.62 -2.45 3.52
C CYS A 113 25.99 -2.50 4.22
N GLY A 114 26.31 -3.56 4.97
CA GLY A 114 27.55 -3.65 5.74
C GLY A 114 27.59 -2.73 6.97
N SER A 115 26.43 -2.32 7.50
CA SER A 115 26.29 -1.46 8.68
C SER A 115 25.03 -1.81 9.46
N GLU A 116 25.08 -1.72 10.79
CA GLU A 116 23.90 -2.00 11.63
C GLU A 116 22.72 -1.10 11.22
N THR A 117 21.62 -1.71 10.78
CA THR A 117 20.45 -1.03 10.23
C THR A 117 19.19 -1.50 10.93
N GLU A 118 18.30 -0.57 11.24
CA GLU A 118 16.98 -0.84 11.81
C GLU A 118 15.92 -0.79 10.71
N CYS A 119 15.03 -1.77 10.71
CA CYS A 119 13.89 -1.85 9.81
C CYS A 119 12.61 -1.91 10.63
N ARG A 120 11.49 -1.65 9.96
CA ARG A 120 10.17 -1.53 10.57
C ARG A 120 9.80 -2.81 11.32
N SER A 121 9.21 -2.62 12.50
CA SER A 121 8.43 -3.61 13.21
C SER A 121 6.98 -3.14 13.33
N TRP A 122 6.09 -4.08 13.58
CA TRP A 122 4.64 -3.87 13.49
C TRP A 122 3.99 -4.25 14.80
N ILE A 123 3.21 -3.33 15.38
CA ILE A 123 2.38 -3.65 16.55
C ILE A 123 0.96 -3.94 16.06
N TYR A 124 0.48 -5.15 16.33
CA TYR A 124 -0.88 -5.56 16.04
C TYR A 124 -1.46 -6.31 17.25
N GLU A 125 -2.63 -5.88 17.73
CA GLU A 125 -3.29 -6.44 18.92
C GLU A 125 -2.38 -6.56 20.16
N GLY A 126 -1.43 -5.61 20.31
CA GLY A 126 -0.48 -5.57 21.43
C GLY A 126 0.73 -6.49 21.28
N VAL A 127 0.86 -7.21 20.17
CA VAL A 127 2.00 -8.07 19.84
C VAL A 127 2.88 -7.40 18.79
N GLU A 128 4.19 -7.53 18.93
CA GLU A 128 5.18 -7.03 17.98
C GLU A 128 5.55 -8.12 16.97
N TYR A 129 5.57 -7.75 15.69
CA TYR A 129 5.88 -8.61 14.56
C TYR A 129 6.99 -7.98 13.69
N SER A 130 7.79 -8.82 13.05
CA SER A 130 8.81 -8.42 12.07
C SER A 130 8.21 -7.97 10.73
N GLU A 131 7.01 -8.48 10.41
CA GLU A 131 6.21 -8.21 9.23
C GLU A 131 4.75 -7.95 9.66
N PRO A 132 3.95 -7.18 8.91
CA PRO A 132 2.58 -6.95 9.29
C PRO A 132 1.78 -8.25 9.10
N PRO A 133 1.06 -8.74 10.13
CA PRO A 133 0.18 -9.88 9.97
C PRO A 133 -0.86 -9.61 8.87
N LYS A 134 -1.21 -10.63 8.10
CA LYS A 134 -2.24 -10.53 7.05
C LYS A 134 -3.55 -9.87 7.54
N ALA A 135 -3.98 -10.19 8.76
CA ALA A 135 -5.18 -9.62 9.37
C ALA A 135 -5.08 -8.08 9.51
N MET A 136 -3.93 -7.56 9.91
CA MET A 136 -3.67 -6.12 10.01
C MET A 136 -3.81 -5.43 8.64
N ILE A 137 -3.27 -6.04 7.58
CA ILE A 137 -3.37 -5.52 6.21
C ILE A 137 -4.82 -5.50 5.74
N ILE A 138 -5.55 -6.62 5.94
CA ILE A 138 -6.96 -6.74 5.59
C ILE A 138 -7.79 -5.67 6.29
N GLU A 139 -7.60 -5.52 7.59
CA GLU A 139 -8.30 -4.55 8.41
C GLU A 139 -8.03 -3.11 7.94
N ALA A 140 -6.77 -2.78 7.63
CA ALA A 140 -6.39 -1.46 7.15
C ALA A 140 -7.03 -1.14 5.79
N VAL A 141 -7.03 -2.08 4.84
CA VAL A 141 -7.66 -1.89 3.53
C VAL A 141 -9.17 -1.70 3.69
N LEU A 142 -9.85 -2.55 4.48
CA LEU A 142 -11.30 -2.42 4.70
C LEU A 142 -11.67 -1.11 5.39
N LYS A 143 -10.88 -0.69 6.39
CA LYS A 143 -11.08 0.59 7.08
C LYS A 143 -10.89 1.78 6.14
N GLU A 144 -9.92 1.74 5.24
CA GLU A 144 -9.70 2.83 4.29
C GLU A 144 -10.78 2.88 3.19
N VAL A 145 -11.28 1.73 2.74
CA VAL A 145 -12.29 1.64 1.68
C VAL A 145 -13.70 1.92 2.17
N PHE A 146 -14.08 1.38 3.33
CA PHE A 146 -15.46 1.40 3.84
C PHE A 146 -15.63 2.20 5.14
N GLY A 147 -14.54 2.54 5.81
CA GLY A 147 -14.58 3.33 7.04
C GLY A 147 -14.82 4.82 6.78
N SER A 148 -15.19 5.54 7.84
CA SER A 148 -15.26 7.00 7.80
C SER A 148 -13.84 7.57 7.85
N THR A 149 -13.37 8.17 6.77
CA THR A 149 -12.06 8.82 6.76
C THR A 149 -12.13 10.10 7.59
N GLY A 150 -11.29 10.17 8.63
CA GLY A 150 -11.05 11.41 9.36
C GLY A 150 -10.29 12.42 8.49
N LYS A 151 -10.28 13.69 8.88
CA LYS A 151 -9.46 14.70 8.19
C LYS A 151 -7.99 14.28 8.20
N PRO A 152 -7.27 14.41 7.07
CA PRO A 152 -5.83 14.21 7.04
C PRO A 152 -5.14 15.10 8.08
N ALA A 153 -4.18 14.55 8.81
CA ALA A 153 -3.32 15.35 9.66
C ALA A 153 -2.48 16.31 8.80
N ALA A 154 -2.08 17.45 9.38
CA ALA A 154 -1.18 18.38 8.71
C ALA A 154 0.14 17.66 8.37
N LYS A 155 0.53 17.68 7.09
CA LYS A 155 1.80 17.11 6.63
C LYS A 155 2.96 17.91 7.20
N LYS A 156 3.86 17.24 7.91
CA LYS A 156 5.18 17.78 8.23
C LYS A 156 6.10 17.59 7.01
N PRO A 157 7.07 18.49 6.77
CA PRO A 157 8.10 18.24 5.77
C PRO A 157 8.84 16.94 6.05
N TYR A 158 9.11 16.16 5.00
CA TYR A 158 9.89 14.94 5.11
C TYR A 158 11.34 15.27 5.50
N VAL A 159 11.88 14.47 6.41
CA VAL A 159 13.29 14.45 6.77
C VAL A 159 13.71 12.98 6.74
N MET A 160 14.80 12.67 6.04
CA MET A 160 15.29 11.31 5.93
C MET A 160 15.65 10.77 7.32
N PRO A 161 15.03 9.66 7.77
CA PRO A 161 15.30 9.09 9.07
C PRO A 161 16.66 8.41 9.13
N LYS A 162 17.16 8.25 10.35
CA LYS A 162 18.53 7.80 10.63
C LYS A 162 18.80 6.41 10.05
N ASN A 163 17.85 5.48 10.15
CA ASN A 163 17.96 4.14 9.57
C ASN A 163 18.29 4.16 8.07
N LEU A 164 17.62 5.02 7.29
CA LEU A 164 17.86 5.16 5.85
C LEU A 164 19.19 5.86 5.56
N VAL A 165 19.55 6.88 6.35
CA VAL A 165 20.88 7.52 6.23
C VAL A 165 21.99 6.48 6.43
N THR A 166 21.88 5.65 7.48
CA THR A 166 22.83 4.58 7.77
C THR A 166 22.85 3.52 6.66
N PHE A 167 21.68 3.07 6.22
CA PHE A 167 21.55 2.05 5.17
C PHE A 167 22.22 2.49 3.86
N PHE A 168 21.90 3.69 3.37
CA PHE A 168 22.46 4.19 2.11
C PHE A 168 23.95 4.54 2.21
N ALA A 169 24.41 5.04 3.35
CA ALA A 169 25.83 5.25 3.58
C ALA A 169 26.61 3.93 3.53
N GLY A 170 26.10 2.89 4.20
CA GLY A 170 26.70 1.55 4.17
C GLY A 170 26.76 0.98 2.74
N LEU A 171 25.66 1.06 1.99
CA LEU A 171 25.64 0.62 0.59
C LEU A 171 26.70 1.34 -0.26
N ALA A 172 26.81 2.67 -0.12
CA ALA A 172 27.79 3.44 -0.87
C ALA A 172 29.24 3.03 -0.52
N GLU A 173 29.54 2.77 0.75
CA GLU A 173 30.87 2.32 1.18
C GLU A 173 31.20 0.89 0.73
N LYS A 174 30.19 0.00 0.71
CA LYS A 174 30.36 -1.40 0.30
C LYS A 174 30.50 -1.56 -1.21
N HIS A 175 29.75 -0.79 -2.00
CA HIS A 175 29.78 -0.83 -3.46
C HIS A 175 30.82 0.11 -4.09
N GLY A 176 31.35 1.07 -3.33
CA GLY A 176 32.47 1.92 -3.73
C GLY A 176 33.86 1.28 -3.55
N LYS A 177 33.92 0.02 -3.08
CA LYS A 177 35.13 -0.79 -2.95
C LYS A 177 35.27 -1.81 -4.07
#